data_AF-A0A8I1PSJ2-F1
#
_entry.id   AF-A0A8I1PSJ2-F1
#
_cell.length_a   1.000
_cell.length_b   1.000
_cell.length_c   1.000
_cell.angle_alpha   90.00
_cell.angle_beta   90.00
_cell.angle_gamma   90.00
#
_symmetry.space_group_name_H-M   'P 1'
#
loop_
_entity.id
_entity.type
_entity.pdbx_description
1 polymer ?
#
loop_
_entity_poly.entity_id
_entity_poly.type
_entity_poly.pdbx_seq_one_letter_code
_entity_poly.pdbx_strand_id
1 'polypeptide(L)'
;MTDAATPDAPTVTVKLEYVSAVAIGVNEESGAFPASIMACVALIDGAALDPSKVVFVITGDFVESVRSRLPADLRHLYHATRGGGIVGGKTMDVGHGVHVIVPSFCFEDVAEPGFDHAERDKLVQRMVLHEAQHVTMLQAREDGALTRAGEGEARWSFLACADSVISEYRAEAGVPVSHRPELFSWSPDEVLMQLRSDLGRIATVEYQSHLDVRKFAYDVVTEAQTAWKLLGNIVAARVVGGIAADAAFGADVEASVEWKLMGAPHWRQFAAILAGVPSSEVRIAADDLSAARNLLADLFDEWLVTLGFKWSDADQTFRVTSWRLYE
;
A
#
# COMPACT_ATOMS: atom_id res chain seq x y z
N MET A 1 -45.44 -9.52 7.12
CA MET A 1 -44.37 -9.00 8.00
C MET A 1 -43.17 -9.89 7.74
N THR A 2 -42.21 -9.39 6.97
CA THR A 2 -40.94 -10.08 6.71
C THR A 2 -40.07 -9.89 7.94
N ASP A 3 -39.78 -10.98 8.65
CA ASP A 3 -38.74 -11.01 9.69
C ASP A 3 -37.44 -10.54 9.06
N ALA A 4 -36.95 -9.38 9.51
CA ALA A 4 -35.58 -8.98 9.25
C ALA A 4 -34.69 -9.98 9.98
N ALA A 5 -33.98 -10.83 9.23
CA ALA A 5 -32.96 -11.70 9.77
C ALA A 5 -32.02 -10.85 10.64
N THR A 6 -31.87 -11.25 11.90
CA THR A 6 -30.84 -10.68 12.77
C THR A 6 -29.51 -10.93 12.06
N PRO A 7 -28.65 -9.91 11.84
CA PRO A 7 -27.36 -10.15 11.22
C PRO A 7 -26.61 -11.20 12.04
N ASP A 8 -26.03 -12.20 11.37
CA ASP A 8 -25.15 -13.16 12.03
C ASP A 8 -24.02 -12.40 12.76
N ALA A 9 -23.64 -12.89 13.94
CA ALA A 9 -22.56 -12.27 14.69
C ALA A 9 -21.27 -12.30 13.85
N PRO A 10 -20.47 -11.21 13.83
CA PRO A 10 -19.25 -11.15 13.04
C PRO A 10 -18.31 -12.30 13.43
N THR A 11 -17.70 -12.93 12.43
CA THR A 11 -16.86 -14.13 12.61
C THR A 11 -15.37 -13.81 12.66
N VAL A 12 -14.98 -12.60 12.25
CA VAL A 12 -13.62 -12.07 12.40
C VAL A 12 -13.24 -11.98 13.88
N THR A 13 -12.11 -12.58 14.24
CA THR A 13 -11.60 -12.56 15.61
C THR A 13 -10.81 -11.28 15.87
N VAL A 14 -11.07 -10.59 17.00
CA VAL A 14 -10.23 -9.46 17.45
C VAL A 14 -9.15 -9.97 18.39
N LYS A 15 -7.89 -9.57 18.13
CA LYS A 15 -6.72 -9.88 18.97
C LYS A 15 -6.00 -8.60 19.38
N LEU A 16 -5.64 -8.50 20.65
CA LEU A 16 -4.84 -7.40 21.17
C LEU A 16 -3.39 -7.84 21.36
N GLU A 17 -2.44 -7.03 20.91
CA GLU A 17 -0.99 -7.26 21.08
C GLU A 17 -0.33 -6.00 21.64
N TYR A 18 0.55 -6.13 22.63
CA TYR A 18 1.31 -4.99 23.18
C TYR A 18 0.47 -3.77 23.62
N VAL A 19 -0.83 -3.95 23.89
CA VAL A 19 -1.77 -2.88 24.28
C VAL A 19 -2.71 -3.39 25.37
N SER A 20 -3.11 -2.49 26.28
CA SER A 20 -4.16 -2.76 27.26
C SER A 20 -5.54 -2.61 26.63
N ALA A 21 -6.45 -3.54 26.91
CA ALA A 21 -7.84 -3.48 26.46
C ALA A 21 -8.53 -2.16 26.88
N VAL A 22 -8.23 -1.67 28.09
CA VAL A 22 -8.78 -0.42 28.64
C VAL A 22 -8.32 0.80 27.85
N ALA A 23 -7.07 0.81 27.36
CA ALA A 23 -6.50 1.96 26.66
C ALA A 23 -7.21 2.26 25.34
N ILE A 24 -7.80 1.24 24.72
CA ILE A 24 -8.59 1.35 23.49
C ILE A 24 -10.10 1.27 23.75
N GLY A 25 -10.53 1.48 25.00
CA GLY A 25 -11.93 1.61 25.38
C GLY A 25 -12.73 0.30 25.54
N VAL A 26 -12.08 -0.87 25.62
CA VAL A 26 -12.81 -2.12 25.92
C VAL A 26 -13.43 -2.02 27.31
N ASN A 27 -14.74 -2.31 27.39
CA ASN A 27 -15.47 -2.26 28.65
C ASN A 27 -14.98 -3.37 29.59
N GLU A 28 -14.46 -3.00 30.77
CA GLU A 28 -13.84 -3.94 31.71
C GLU A 28 -14.81 -4.98 32.28
N GLU A 29 -16.09 -4.62 32.44
CA GLU A 29 -17.10 -5.50 33.04
C GLU A 29 -17.62 -6.55 32.06
N SER A 30 -17.85 -6.15 30.81
CA SER A 30 -18.46 -6.99 29.76
C SER A 30 -17.46 -7.57 28.77
N GLY A 31 -16.24 -7.02 28.70
CA GLY A 31 -15.27 -7.32 27.64
C GLY A 31 -15.69 -6.81 26.26
N ALA A 32 -16.74 -5.99 26.16
CA ALA A 32 -17.26 -5.50 24.90
C ALA A 32 -16.32 -4.45 24.28
N PHE A 33 -16.04 -4.60 22.98
CA PHE A 33 -15.30 -3.63 22.20
C PHE A 33 -16.17 -2.39 21.87
N PRO A 34 -15.58 -1.19 21.81
CA PRO A 34 -16.24 0.03 21.31
C PRO A 34 -16.82 -0.13 19.91
N ALA A 35 -17.83 0.69 19.62
CA ALA A 35 -18.49 0.73 18.31
C ALA A 35 -17.52 1.03 17.15
N SER A 36 -16.49 1.84 17.36
CA SER A 36 -15.47 2.15 16.35
C SER A 36 -14.66 0.92 15.94
N ILE A 37 -14.28 0.06 16.90
CA ILE A 37 -13.61 -1.22 16.64
C ILE A 37 -14.59 -2.18 15.96
N MET A 38 -15.83 -2.28 16.44
CA MET A 38 -16.82 -3.17 15.84
C MET A 38 -17.21 -2.78 14.42
N ALA A 39 -17.19 -1.49 14.07
CA ALA A 39 -17.34 -1.02 12.70
C ALA A 39 -16.20 -1.52 11.79
N CYS A 40 -14.96 -1.48 12.28
CA CYS A 40 -13.80 -2.03 11.57
C CYS A 40 -13.93 -3.56 11.35
N VAL A 41 -14.38 -4.28 12.39
CA VAL A 41 -14.66 -5.72 12.30
C VAL A 41 -15.71 -6.01 11.23
N ALA A 42 -16.80 -5.25 11.19
CA ALA A 42 -17.86 -5.43 10.19
C ALA A 42 -17.38 -5.15 8.75
N LEU A 43 -16.48 -4.19 8.55
CA LEU A 43 -15.87 -3.93 7.24
C LEU A 43 -15.02 -5.11 6.76
N ILE A 44 -14.21 -5.68 7.64
CA ILE A 44 -13.40 -6.86 7.33
C ILE A 44 -14.30 -8.07 7.04
N ASP A 45 -15.31 -8.29 7.88
CA ASP A 45 -16.24 -9.40 7.76
C ASP A 45 -17.02 -9.36 6.44
N GLY A 46 -17.45 -8.16 6.02
CA GLY A 46 -18.14 -7.97 4.75
C GLY A 46 -17.28 -8.11 3.49
N ALA A 47 -15.96 -7.88 3.59
CA ALA A 47 -15.05 -7.96 2.45
C ALA A 47 -14.41 -9.34 2.27
N ALA A 48 -14.15 -10.06 3.37
CA ALA A 48 -13.44 -11.33 3.33
C ALA A 48 -14.27 -12.44 2.66
N LEU A 49 -13.59 -13.31 1.90
CA LEU A 49 -14.21 -14.49 1.29
C LEU A 49 -14.50 -15.60 2.32
N ASP A 50 -13.63 -15.71 3.33
CA ASP A 50 -13.83 -16.56 4.51
C ASP A 50 -13.44 -15.75 5.76
N PRO A 51 -14.38 -15.01 6.36
CA PRO A 51 -14.07 -14.13 7.48
C PRO A 51 -13.64 -14.90 8.74
N SER A 52 -14.01 -16.18 8.87
CA SER A 52 -13.57 -17.05 9.98
C SER A 52 -12.06 -17.32 9.97
N LYS A 53 -11.38 -17.04 8.86
CA LYS A 53 -9.93 -17.14 8.69
C LYS A 53 -9.21 -15.81 8.86
N VAL A 54 -9.89 -14.78 9.35
CA VAL A 54 -9.34 -13.44 9.49
C VAL A 54 -9.25 -13.06 10.97
N VAL A 55 -8.11 -12.48 11.34
CA VAL A 55 -7.89 -11.91 12.67
C VAL A 55 -7.61 -10.41 12.52
N PHE A 56 -8.43 -9.58 13.16
CA PHE A 56 -8.20 -8.16 13.31
C PHE A 56 -7.32 -7.91 14.54
N VAL A 57 -6.10 -7.44 14.32
CA VAL A 57 -5.07 -7.27 15.34
C VAL A 57 -4.90 -5.79 15.64
N ILE A 58 -5.15 -5.39 16.89
CA ILE A 58 -4.89 -4.03 17.37
C ILE A 58 -3.65 -4.06 18.24
N THR A 59 -2.66 -3.21 17.94
CA THR A 59 -1.35 -3.32 18.58
C THR A 59 -0.71 -2.01 19.04
N GLY A 60 -0.14 -2.03 20.25
CA GLY A 60 0.68 -0.93 20.78
C GLY A 60 2.11 -0.91 20.25
N ASP A 61 2.58 -2.02 19.66
CA ASP A 61 3.88 -2.11 18.98
C ASP A 61 3.69 -2.70 17.58
N PHE A 62 3.43 -1.81 16.63
CA PHE A 62 3.16 -2.17 15.25
C PHE A 62 4.34 -2.88 14.59
N VAL A 63 5.58 -2.43 14.87
CA VAL A 63 6.79 -2.99 14.27
C VAL A 63 6.99 -4.43 14.74
N GLU A 64 6.97 -4.67 16.05
CA GLU A 64 7.17 -6.02 16.59
C GLU A 64 6.02 -6.97 16.21
N SER A 65 4.79 -6.46 16.12
CA SER A 65 3.64 -7.25 15.67
C SER A 65 3.82 -7.73 14.23
N VAL A 66 4.28 -6.88 13.32
CA VAL A 66 4.59 -7.28 11.94
C VAL A 66 5.79 -8.23 11.91
N ARG A 67 6.87 -7.91 12.63
CA ARG A 67 8.10 -8.74 12.66
C ARG A 67 7.85 -10.16 13.15
N SER A 68 7.02 -10.34 14.18
CA SER A 68 6.71 -11.66 14.73
C SER A 68 6.09 -12.62 13.70
N ARG A 69 5.42 -12.08 12.68
CA ARG A 69 4.76 -12.81 11.59
C ARG A 69 5.65 -13.05 10.38
N LEU A 70 6.79 -12.35 10.29
CA LEU A 70 7.75 -12.56 9.21
C LEU A 70 8.66 -13.77 9.48
N PRO A 71 9.19 -14.42 8.42
CA PRO A 71 10.29 -15.37 8.52
C PRO A 71 11.46 -14.79 9.34
N ALA A 72 12.12 -15.63 10.14
CA ALA A 72 13.11 -15.21 11.13
C ALA A 72 14.26 -14.38 10.52
N ASP A 73 14.68 -14.75 9.31
CA ASP A 73 15.69 -14.10 8.50
C ASP A 73 15.26 -12.72 7.96
N LEU A 74 13.95 -12.44 7.88
CA LEU A 74 13.43 -11.18 7.34
C LEU A 74 12.99 -10.18 8.42
N ARG A 75 12.86 -10.60 9.68
CA ARG A 75 12.32 -9.74 10.76
C ARG A 75 13.11 -8.44 10.94
N HIS A 76 14.44 -8.52 10.90
CA HIS A 76 15.32 -7.39 11.13
C HIS A 76 15.25 -6.33 10.03
N LEU A 77 14.73 -6.67 8.85
CA LEU A 77 14.59 -5.76 7.70
C LEU A 77 13.34 -4.87 7.79
N TYR A 78 12.38 -5.21 8.66
CA TYR A 78 11.14 -4.45 8.75
C TYR A 78 11.27 -3.27 9.72
N HIS A 79 10.85 -2.08 9.25
CA HIS A 79 10.70 -0.86 10.03
C HIS A 79 9.38 -0.16 9.62
N ALA A 80 8.79 0.62 10.54
CA ALA A 80 7.52 1.32 10.29
C ALA A 80 7.68 2.64 9.52
N THR A 81 8.89 3.20 9.47
CA THR A 81 9.18 4.41 8.72
C THR A 81 9.31 4.09 7.23
N ARG A 82 8.52 4.77 6.40
CA ARG A 82 8.70 4.85 4.94
C ARG A 82 8.79 6.33 4.57
N GLY A 83 9.48 6.70 3.50
CA GLY A 83 9.84 8.09 3.12
C GLY A 83 8.73 9.17 3.19
N GLY A 84 7.45 8.79 3.32
CA GLY A 84 6.30 9.70 3.51
C GLY A 84 5.46 9.54 4.80
N GLY A 85 5.86 8.73 5.79
CA GLY A 85 5.13 8.62 7.08
C GLY A 85 5.22 7.29 7.83
N ILE A 86 4.27 7.08 8.75
CA ILE A 86 4.09 5.84 9.55
C ILE A 86 3.03 4.98 8.87
N VAL A 87 3.31 3.68 8.69
CA VAL A 87 2.33 2.71 8.17
C VAL A 87 1.09 2.68 9.08
N GLY A 88 -0.08 2.98 8.50
CA GLY A 88 -1.35 3.01 9.23
C GLY A 88 -1.97 1.63 9.47
N GLY A 89 -1.73 0.67 8.58
CA GLY A 89 -2.25 -0.70 8.68
C GLY A 89 -1.41 -1.66 7.85
N LYS A 90 -1.54 -2.96 8.13
CA LYS A 90 -0.91 -4.00 7.30
C LYS A 90 -1.67 -5.30 7.34
N THR A 91 -1.97 -5.82 6.16
CA THR A 91 -2.50 -7.17 5.96
C THR A 91 -1.37 -8.18 5.72
N MET A 92 -1.43 -9.35 6.37
CA MET A 92 -0.43 -10.41 6.25
C MET A 92 -1.06 -11.80 6.18
N ASP A 93 -0.64 -12.61 5.21
CA ASP A 93 -0.84 -14.06 5.24
C ASP A 93 0.12 -14.68 6.27
N VAL A 94 -0.43 -15.47 7.19
CA VAL A 94 0.32 -16.18 8.24
C VAL A 94 0.19 -17.71 8.12
N GLY A 95 -0.20 -18.21 6.95
CA GLY A 95 -0.28 -19.62 6.58
C GLY A 95 -1.54 -20.35 7.06
N HIS A 96 -2.12 -19.96 8.20
CA HIS A 96 -3.35 -20.53 8.75
C HIS A 96 -4.55 -19.57 8.69
N GLY A 97 -4.34 -18.37 8.14
CA GLY A 97 -5.32 -17.30 8.06
C GLY A 97 -4.64 -15.99 7.62
N VAL A 98 -5.44 -14.92 7.61
CA VAL A 98 -4.98 -13.57 7.26
C VAL A 98 -5.12 -12.67 8.49
N HIS A 99 -4.07 -11.90 8.80
CA HIS A 99 -4.07 -10.94 9.89
C HIS A 99 -4.12 -9.51 9.33
N VAL A 100 -5.11 -8.72 9.75
CA VAL A 100 -5.18 -7.28 9.51
C VAL A 100 -4.67 -6.57 10.75
N ILE A 101 -3.54 -5.89 10.67
CA ILE A 101 -2.82 -5.32 11.82
C ILE A 101 -2.96 -3.80 11.78
N VAL A 102 -3.39 -3.20 12.88
CA VAL A 102 -3.60 -1.75 13.02
C VAL A 102 -3.01 -1.24 14.34
N PRO A 103 -2.32 -0.08 14.37
CA PRO A 103 -1.83 0.53 15.59
C PRO A 103 -2.94 0.91 16.59
N SER A 104 -2.68 0.80 17.89
CA SER A 104 -3.63 1.12 18.94
C SER A 104 -4.01 2.60 19.00
N PHE A 105 -3.10 3.51 18.62
CA PHE A 105 -3.37 4.95 18.59
C PHE A 105 -4.57 5.32 17.71
N CYS A 106 -4.96 4.44 16.78
CA CYS A 106 -6.19 4.61 15.98
C CYS A 106 -7.47 4.58 16.82
N PHE A 107 -7.43 4.00 18.03
CA PHE A 107 -8.59 3.77 18.89
C PHE A 107 -8.43 4.36 20.30
N GLU A 108 -7.22 4.74 20.69
CA GLU A 108 -6.95 5.38 21.98
C GLU A 108 -7.74 6.69 22.13
N ASP A 109 -8.20 6.95 23.36
CA ASP A 109 -8.87 8.20 23.66
C ASP A 109 -7.87 9.35 23.72
N VAL A 110 -8.18 10.45 23.04
CA VAL A 110 -7.30 11.62 22.92
C VAL A 110 -7.96 12.77 23.66
N ALA A 111 -7.41 13.14 24.82
CA ALA A 111 -7.97 14.15 25.71
C ALA A 111 -7.75 15.61 25.22
N GLU A 112 -7.27 15.80 23.99
CA GLU A 112 -6.97 17.13 23.44
C GLU A 112 -8.26 17.89 23.09
N PRO A 113 -8.47 19.10 23.65
CA PRO A 113 -9.65 19.89 23.33
C PRO A 113 -9.74 20.20 21.83
N GLY A 114 -10.84 19.78 21.20
CA GLY A 114 -11.07 19.98 19.77
C GLY A 114 -10.62 18.83 18.86
N PHE A 115 -10.13 17.73 19.43
CA PHE A 115 -9.87 16.51 18.66
C PHE A 115 -11.18 15.94 18.09
N ASP A 116 -11.25 15.77 16.76
CA ASP A 116 -12.42 15.21 16.09
C ASP A 116 -12.33 13.68 16.00
N HIS A 117 -12.91 13.01 17.00
CA HIS A 117 -13.00 11.55 17.04
C HIS A 117 -13.80 10.98 15.86
N ALA A 118 -14.80 11.70 15.34
CA ALA A 118 -15.60 11.21 14.23
C ALA A 118 -14.82 11.24 12.92
N GLU A 119 -13.98 12.27 12.73
CA GLU A 119 -13.05 12.34 11.61
C GLU A 119 -11.98 11.25 11.69
N ARG A 120 -11.37 11.05 12.87
CA ARG A 120 -10.44 9.93 13.10
C ARG A 120 -11.10 8.59 12.77
N ASP A 121 -12.30 8.34 13.28
CA ASP A 121 -13.00 7.07 13.06
C ASP A 121 -13.28 6.82 11.57
N LYS A 122 -13.58 7.87 10.78
CA LYS A 122 -13.70 7.76 9.31
C LYS A 122 -12.38 7.38 8.64
N LEU A 123 -11.27 8.00 9.06
CA LEU A 123 -9.93 7.69 8.53
C LEU A 123 -9.53 6.25 8.84
N VAL A 124 -9.78 5.79 10.07
CA VAL A 124 -9.51 4.42 10.50
C VAL A 124 -10.37 3.42 9.75
N GLN A 125 -11.68 3.69 9.58
CA GLN A 125 -12.57 2.83 8.80
C GLN A 125 -12.14 2.74 7.33
N ARG A 126 -11.77 3.86 6.69
CA ARG A 126 -11.21 3.87 5.32
C ARG A 126 -9.95 3.02 5.21
N MET A 127 -9.06 3.14 6.18
CA MET A 127 -7.81 2.39 6.21
C MET A 127 -8.07 0.90 6.40
N VAL A 128 -8.92 0.52 7.36
CA VAL A 128 -9.32 -0.87 7.57
C VAL A 128 -10.02 -1.44 6.33
N LEU A 129 -10.86 -0.67 5.66
CA LEU A 129 -11.51 -1.11 4.44
C LEU A 129 -10.49 -1.37 3.31
N HIS A 130 -9.48 -0.53 3.16
CA HIS A 130 -8.37 -0.77 2.23
C HIS A 130 -7.62 -2.06 2.57
N GLU A 131 -7.27 -2.28 3.85
CA GLU A 131 -6.65 -3.53 4.28
C GLU A 131 -7.55 -4.75 4.07
N ALA A 132 -8.85 -4.61 4.28
CA ALA A 132 -9.82 -5.66 4.04
C ALA A 132 -9.86 -6.08 2.56
N GLN A 133 -9.59 -5.16 1.62
CA GLN A 133 -9.45 -5.53 0.21
C GLN A 133 -8.23 -6.42 -0.05
N HIS A 134 -7.11 -6.21 0.66
CA HIS A 134 -5.97 -7.13 0.60
C HIS A 134 -6.34 -8.52 1.15
N VAL A 135 -7.18 -8.60 2.19
CA VAL A 135 -7.68 -9.89 2.69
C VAL A 135 -8.40 -10.65 1.57
N THR A 136 -9.31 -9.99 0.85
CA THR A 136 -10.07 -10.62 -0.24
C THR A 136 -9.14 -11.13 -1.36
N MET A 137 -8.12 -10.35 -1.74
CA MET A 137 -7.15 -10.76 -2.76
C MET A 137 -6.26 -11.93 -2.30
N LEU A 138 -5.78 -11.92 -1.04
CA LEU A 138 -4.97 -13.00 -0.47
C LEU A 138 -5.77 -14.32 -0.39
N GLN A 139 -7.02 -14.27 0.08
CA GLN A 139 -7.86 -15.47 0.18
C GLN A 139 -8.19 -16.06 -1.19
N ALA A 140 -8.27 -15.22 -2.23
CA ALA A 140 -8.43 -15.66 -3.61
C ALA A 140 -7.12 -16.07 -4.31
N ARG A 141 -5.97 -15.88 -3.67
CA ARG A 141 -4.63 -16.13 -4.24
C ARG A 141 -4.32 -15.25 -5.46
N GLU A 142 -4.81 -14.02 -5.44
CA GLU A 142 -4.55 -13.01 -6.48
C GLU A 142 -3.46 -12.01 -6.07
N ASP A 143 -2.82 -12.22 -4.91
CA ASP A 143 -1.73 -11.40 -4.39
C ASP A 143 -0.53 -12.29 -4.00
N GLY A 144 0.69 -11.80 -4.20
CA GLY A 144 1.92 -12.45 -3.72
C GLY A 144 2.31 -13.77 -4.41
N ALA A 145 1.68 -14.14 -5.53
CA ALA A 145 1.90 -15.41 -6.21
C ALA A 145 3.11 -15.42 -7.18
N LEU A 146 4.10 -14.55 -6.97
CA LEU A 146 5.27 -14.48 -7.84
C LEU A 146 6.28 -15.59 -7.48
N THR A 147 6.74 -16.32 -8.49
CA THR A 147 7.87 -17.26 -8.37
C THR A 147 9.06 -16.72 -9.15
N ARG A 148 10.24 -16.68 -8.55
CA ARG A 148 11.48 -16.17 -9.19
C ARG A 148 12.02 -17.02 -10.35
N ALA A 149 11.40 -18.17 -10.64
CA ALA A 149 11.96 -19.19 -11.51
C ALA A 149 12.31 -18.65 -12.91
N GLY A 150 13.62 -18.59 -13.23
CA GLY A 150 14.14 -18.23 -14.54
C GLY A 150 14.44 -16.74 -14.75
N GLU A 151 14.07 -15.86 -13.82
CA GLU A 151 14.23 -14.41 -13.98
C GLU A 151 15.57 -13.89 -13.43
N GLY A 152 16.12 -12.89 -14.13
CA GLY A 152 17.23 -12.08 -13.64
C GLY A 152 16.85 -11.25 -12.41
N GLU A 153 17.85 -10.70 -11.70
CA GLU A 153 17.64 -9.94 -10.47
C GLU A 153 16.90 -8.61 -10.73
N ALA A 154 17.26 -7.90 -11.81
CA ALA A 154 16.61 -6.66 -12.18
C ALA A 154 15.16 -6.92 -12.60
N ARG A 155 14.94 -7.87 -13.52
CA ARG A 155 13.58 -8.24 -13.97
C ARG A 155 12.70 -8.70 -12.83
N TRP A 156 13.21 -9.57 -11.96
CA TRP A 156 12.49 -10.02 -10.78
C TRP A 156 12.08 -8.86 -9.87
N SER A 157 12.97 -7.90 -9.65
CA SER A 157 12.69 -6.73 -8.81
C SER A 157 11.55 -5.89 -9.40
N PHE A 158 11.55 -5.63 -10.71
CA PHE A 158 10.45 -4.90 -11.35
C PHE A 158 9.13 -5.67 -11.36
N LEU A 159 9.15 -6.99 -11.52
CA LEU A 159 7.95 -7.83 -11.38
C LEU A 159 7.38 -7.74 -9.97
N ALA A 160 8.23 -7.80 -8.94
CA ALA A 160 7.80 -7.64 -7.55
C ALA A 160 7.25 -6.24 -7.26
N CYS A 161 7.86 -5.18 -7.83
CA CYS A 161 7.31 -3.84 -7.76
C CYS A 161 5.93 -3.76 -8.43
N ALA A 162 5.78 -4.32 -9.64
CA ALA A 162 4.54 -4.32 -10.41
C ALA A 162 3.40 -5.03 -9.68
N ASP A 163 3.66 -6.24 -9.15
CA ASP A 163 2.70 -7.00 -8.34
C ASP A 163 2.23 -6.20 -7.12
N SER A 164 3.17 -5.55 -6.42
CA SER A 164 2.84 -4.74 -5.27
C SER A 164 2.08 -3.45 -5.61
N VAL A 165 2.40 -2.78 -6.73
CA VAL A 165 1.66 -1.58 -7.16
C VAL A 165 0.26 -1.94 -7.65
N ILE A 166 0.11 -3.07 -8.35
CA ILE A 166 -1.21 -3.58 -8.75
C ILE A 166 -2.03 -3.94 -7.51
N SER A 167 -1.47 -4.64 -6.52
CA SER A 167 -2.18 -4.98 -5.28
C SER A 167 -2.71 -3.72 -4.57
N GLU A 168 -1.88 -2.69 -4.41
CA GLU A 168 -2.29 -1.42 -3.76
C GLU A 168 -3.33 -0.66 -4.57
N TYR A 169 -3.17 -0.60 -5.91
CA TYR A 169 -4.17 -0.03 -6.80
C TYR A 169 -5.52 -0.74 -6.67
N ARG A 170 -5.53 -2.08 -6.69
CA ARG A 170 -6.76 -2.88 -6.63
C ARG A 170 -7.43 -2.77 -5.26
N ALA A 171 -6.65 -2.73 -4.19
CA ALA A 171 -7.16 -2.47 -2.84
C ALA A 171 -7.81 -1.09 -2.77
N GLU A 172 -7.11 -0.07 -3.27
CA GLU A 172 -7.63 1.29 -3.29
C GLU A 172 -8.87 1.42 -4.17
N ALA A 173 -8.90 0.80 -5.36
CA ALA A 173 -10.05 0.82 -6.26
C ALA A 173 -11.29 0.12 -5.68
N GLY A 174 -11.11 -0.76 -4.68
CA GLY A 174 -12.19 -1.37 -3.91
C GLY A 174 -12.73 -0.47 -2.78
N VAL A 175 -12.09 0.67 -2.49
CA VAL A 175 -12.60 1.63 -1.51
C VAL A 175 -13.61 2.57 -2.18
N PRO A 176 -14.91 2.54 -1.78
CA PRO A 176 -15.96 3.34 -2.39
C PRO A 176 -15.82 4.83 -2.08
N VAL A 177 -16.39 5.68 -2.94
CA VAL A 177 -16.37 7.16 -2.78
C VAL A 177 -16.84 7.61 -1.40
N SER A 178 -17.84 6.94 -0.81
CA SER A 178 -18.38 7.26 0.51
C SER A 178 -17.36 7.16 1.66
N HIS A 179 -16.26 6.45 1.45
CA HIS A 179 -15.19 6.25 2.42
C HIS A 179 -13.89 6.95 2.00
N ARG A 180 -13.94 7.92 1.09
CA ARG A 180 -12.78 8.72 0.65
C ARG A 180 -12.88 10.14 1.20
N PRO A 181 -12.34 10.43 2.40
CA PRO A 181 -12.32 11.80 2.92
C PRO A 181 -11.43 12.69 2.03
N GLU A 182 -11.79 13.96 1.89
CA GLU A 182 -11.06 14.94 1.06
C GLU A 182 -9.58 15.07 1.45
N LEU A 183 -9.25 14.82 2.72
CA LEU A 183 -7.90 14.87 3.27
C LEU A 183 -6.95 13.78 2.76
N PHE A 184 -7.45 12.79 2.02
CA PHE A 184 -6.65 11.67 1.51
C PHE A 184 -6.36 11.79 0.01
N SER A 185 -6.03 13.01 -0.45
CA SER A 185 -5.59 13.26 -1.81
C SER A 185 -4.08 13.50 -1.86
N TRP A 186 -3.32 12.57 -2.44
CA TRP A 186 -1.93 12.80 -2.77
C TRP A 186 -1.84 13.64 -4.05
N SER A 187 -1.07 14.73 -4.01
CA SER A 187 -0.73 15.44 -5.24
C SER A 187 0.43 14.73 -5.94
N PRO A 188 0.34 14.41 -7.24
CA PRO A 188 1.38 13.64 -7.92
C PRO A 188 2.72 14.39 -8.00
N ASP A 189 2.72 15.72 -8.07
CA ASP A 189 3.93 16.54 -8.04
C ASP A 189 4.61 16.50 -6.65
N GLU A 190 3.85 16.50 -5.56
CA GLU A 190 4.40 16.32 -4.20
C GLU A 190 5.03 14.94 -4.02
N VAL A 191 4.38 13.89 -4.53
CA VAL A 191 4.94 12.52 -4.53
C VAL A 191 6.26 12.47 -5.29
N LEU A 192 6.33 13.10 -6.47
CA LEU A 192 7.53 13.13 -7.29
C LEU A 192 8.62 14.04 -6.72
N MET A 193 8.24 15.13 -6.05
CA MET A 193 9.18 16.00 -5.33
C MET A 193 9.86 15.24 -4.19
N GLN A 194 9.09 14.48 -3.40
CA GLN A 194 9.64 13.64 -2.34
C GLN A 194 10.55 12.55 -2.92
N LEU A 195 10.10 11.85 -3.98
CA LEU A 195 10.93 10.86 -4.68
C LEU A 195 12.27 11.45 -5.15
N ARG A 196 12.25 12.65 -5.77
CA ARG A 196 13.47 13.32 -6.22
C ARG A 196 14.42 13.60 -5.06
N SER A 197 13.89 14.11 -3.96
CA SER A 197 14.66 14.40 -2.74
C SER A 197 15.32 13.13 -2.18
N ASP A 198 14.55 12.04 -2.06
CA ASP A 198 15.04 10.77 -1.52
C ASP A 198 16.07 10.10 -2.43
N LEU A 199 15.83 10.05 -3.74
CA LEU A 199 16.79 9.52 -4.69
C LEU A 199 18.10 10.33 -4.71
N GLY A 200 18.01 11.66 -4.63
CA GLY A 200 19.18 12.52 -4.51
C GLY A 200 19.98 12.22 -3.24
N ARG A 201 19.30 12.09 -2.08
CA ARG A 201 19.92 11.72 -0.81
C ARG A 201 20.59 10.34 -0.85
N ILE A 202 19.89 9.33 -1.38
CA ILE A 202 20.41 7.96 -1.52
C ILE A 202 21.67 7.97 -2.39
N ALA A 203 21.60 8.59 -3.57
CA ALA A 203 22.69 8.55 -4.55
C ALA A 203 23.93 9.38 -4.13
N THR A 204 23.75 10.48 -3.40
CA THR A 204 24.84 11.42 -3.08
C THR A 204 25.40 11.27 -1.67
N VAL A 205 24.59 10.88 -0.69
CA VAL A 205 24.99 10.80 0.73
C VAL A 205 25.06 9.36 1.18
N GLU A 206 23.97 8.60 1.04
CA GLU A 206 23.88 7.28 1.67
C GLU A 206 24.78 6.27 1.00
N TYR A 207 24.78 6.23 -0.33
CA TYR A 207 25.66 5.35 -1.09
C TYR A 207 27.13 5.53 -0.72
N GLN A 208 27.58 6.78 -0.46
CA GLN A 208 28.98 7.06 -0.09
C GLN A 208 29.36 6.48 1.28
N SER A 209 28.38 6.20 2.16
CA SER A 209 28.63 5.63 3.48
C SER A 209 28.92 4.13 3.46
N HIS A 210 28.47 3.40 2.44
CA HIS A 210 28.58 1.94 2.37
C HIS A 210 29.23 1.39 1.09
N LEU A 211 29.15 2.13 -0.03
CA LEU A 211 29.71 1.75 -1.35
C LEU A 211 29.24 0.37 -1.87
N ASP A 212 28.08 -0.08 -1.40
CA ASP A 212 27.45 -1.35 -1.79
C ASP A 212 26.41 -1.07 -2.90
N VAL A 213 26.74 -1.53 -4.11
CA VAL A 213 25.90 -1.35 -5.30
C VAL A 213 24.57 -2.11 -5.21
N ARG A 214 24.53 -3.27 -4.55
CA ARG A 214 23.28 -4.03 -4.38
C ARG A 214 22.35 -3.33 -3.42
N LYS A 215 22.90 -2.84 -2.29
CA LYS A 215 22.14 -2.00 -1.37
C LYS A 215 21.63 -0.74 -2.07
N PHE A 216 22.47 -0.09 -2.87
CA PHE A 216 22.08 1.10 -3.63
C PHE A 216 20.93 0.82 -4.61
N ALA A 217 21.00 -0.27 -5.37
CA ALA A 217 19.93 -0.70 -6.27
C ALA A 217 18.63 -0.95 -5.50
N TYR A 218 18.72 -1.67 -4.38
CA TYR A 218 17.58 -1.96 -3.50
C TYR A 218 16.94 -0.67 -2.96
N ASP A 219 17.72 0.27 -2.43
CA ASP A 219 17.22 1.52 -1.86
C ASP A 219 16.53 2.37 -2.94
N VAL A 220 17.15 2.54 -4.11
CA VAL A 220 16.55 3.29 -5.23
C VAL A 220 15.23 2.67 -5.69
N VAL A 221 15.20 1.36 -5.90
CA VAL A 221 13.98 0.67 -6.37
C VAL A 221 12.88 0.70 -5.30
N THR A 222 13.24 0.61 -4.02
CA THR A 222 12.27 0.70 -2.91
C THR A 222 11.61 2.08 -2.84
N GLU A 223 12.36 3.16 -3.00
CA GLU A 223 11.79 4.52 -3.02
C GLU A 223 10.95 4.76 -4.28
N ALA A 224 11.43 4.32 -5.46
CA ALA A 224 10.66 4.39 -6.69
C ALA A 224 9.33 3.62 -6.58
N GLN A 225 9.36 2.41 -6.02
CA GLN A 225 8.16 1.61 -5.76
C GLN A 225 7.18 2.33 -4.84
N THR A 226 7.67 2.99 -3.78
CA THR A 226 6.81 3.74 -2.86
C THR A 226 6.08 4.87 -3.59
N ALA A 227 6.79 5.63 -4.43
CA ALA A 227 6.16 6.66 -5.27
C ALA A 227 5.16 6.07 -6.27
N TRP A 228 5.49 4.97 -6.95
CA TRP A 228 4.57 4.32 -7.89
C TRP A 228 3.30 3.80 -7.24
N LYS A 229 3.35 3.32 -5.99
CA LYS A 229 2.15 2.95 -5.22
C LYS A 229 1.24 4.15 -4.96
N LEU A 230 1.82 5.27 -4.53
CA LEU A 230 1.06 6.50 -4.29
C LEU A 230 0.43 7.04 -5.59
N LEU A 231 1.17 6.99 -6.71
CA LEU A 231 0.63 7.30 -8.03
C LEU A 231 -0.48 6.30 -8.44
N GLY A 232 -0.35 5.02 -8.10
CA GLY A 232 -1.38 4.00 -8.31
C GLY A 232 -2.67 4.32 -7.53
N ASN A 233 -2.55 4.80 -6.29
CA ASN A 233 -3.69 5.24 -5.49
C ASN A 233 -4.42 6.43 -6.13
N ILE A 234 -3.69 7.34 -6.80
CA ILE A 234 -4.28 8.44 -7.58
C ILE A 234 -5.07 7.90 -8.78
N VAL A 235 -4.56 6.88 -9.48
CA VAL A 235 -5.31 6.21 -10.57
C VAL A 235 -6.59 5.58 -10.04
N ALA A 236 -6.51 4.86 -8.92
CA ALA A 236 -7.68 4.25 -8.28
C ALA A 236 -8.73 5.29 -7.88
N ALA A 237 -8.32 6.41 -7.28
CA ALA A 237 -9.21 7.50 -6.91
C ALA A 237 -9.93 8.11 -8.12
N ARG A 238 -9.22 8.29 -9.25
CA ARG A 238 -9.82 8.77 -10.51
C ARG A 238 -10.86 7.80 -11.06
N VAL A 239 -10.52 6.51 -11.15
CA VAL A 239 -11.42 5.47 -11.65
C VAL A 239 -12.69 5.40 -10.81
N VAL A 240 -12.55 5.36 -9.49
CA VAL A 240 -13.68 5.32 -8.55
C VAL A 240 -14.51 6.61 -8.60
N GLY A 241 -13.87 7.76 -8.81
CA GLY A 241 -14.51 9.05 -8.97
C GLY A 241 -15.14 9.30 -10.36
N GLY A 242 -15.03 8.34 -11.29
CA GLY A 242 -15.55 8.50 -12.66
C GLY A 242 -14.74 9.46 -13.54
N ILE A 243 -13.50 9.75 -13.16
CA ILE A 243 -12.55 10.56 -13.93
C ILE A 243 -11.71 9.61 -14.79
N ALA A 244 -11.49 9.95 -16.06
CA ALA A 244 -10.60 9.17 -16.92
C ALA A 244 -9.20 9.08 -16.27
N ALA A 245 -8.65 7.87 -16.19
CA ALA A 245 -7.40 7.59 -15.50
C ALA A 245 -6.23 8.45 -16.01
N ASP A 246 -6.18 8.69 -17.33
CA ASP A 246 -5.16 9.49 -18.01
C ASP A 246 -5.55 10.97 -18.22
N ALA A 247 -6.63 11.45 -17.58
CA ALA A 247 -7.01 12.86 -17.66
C ALA A 247 -5.88 13.79 -17.20
N ALA A 248 -5.80 14.98 -17.79
CA ALA A 248 -4.87 16.01 -17.34
C ALA A 248 -5.13 16.38 -15.88
N PHE A 249 -4.08 16.68 -15.13
CA PHE A 249 -4.17 17.23 -13.79
C PHE A 249 -4.48 18.73 -13.83
N GLY A 250 -4.65 19.32 -12.64
CA GLY A 250 -4.77 20.77 -12.50
C GLY A 250 -3.53 21.52 -13.02
N ALA A 251 -3.71 22.79 -13.36
CA ALA A 251 -2.66 23.60 -13.99
C ALA A 251 -1.35 23.64 -13.18
N ASP A 252 -1.44 23.61 -11.85
CA ASP A 252 -0.26 23.63 -10.96
C ASP A 252 0.59 22.36 -11.12
N VAL A 253 -0.05 21.18 -11.08
CA VAL A 253 0.61 19.89 -11.35
C VAL A 253 1.17 19.85 -12.77
N GLU A 254 0.37 20.23 -13.78
CA GLU A 254 0.82 20.22 -15.17
C GLU A 254 1.96 21.21 -15.42
N ALA A 255 2.11 22.24 -14.58
CA ALA A 255 3.20 23.20 -14.64
C ALA A 255 4.47 22.75 -13.89
N SER A 256 4.35 21.86 -12.89
CA SER A 256 5.46 21.36 -12.07
C SER A 256 6.59 20.76 -12.92
N VAL A 257 7.82 21.04 -12.50
CA VAL A 257 9.03 20.50 -13.14
C VAL A 257 9.13 19.00 -12.87
N GLU A 258 8.82 18.59 -11.65
CA GLU A 258 8.80 17.20 -11.19
C GLU A 258 7.81 16.39 -12.04
N TRP A 259 6.59 16.88 -12.21
CA TRP A 259 5.60 16.24 -13.07
C TRP A 259 6.10 16.09 -14.52
N LYS A 260 6.55 17.19 -15.13
CA LYS A 260 7.00 17.19 -16.54
C LYS A 260 8.17 16.26 -16.81
N LEU A 261 9.13 16.19 -15.88
CA LEU A 261 10.37 15.43 -16.09
C LEU A 261 10.26 13.98 -15.63
N MET A 262 9.50 13.71 -14.57
CA MET A 262 9.48 12.41 -13.91
C MET A 262 8.16 11.67 -14.12
N GLY A 263 7.01 12.35 -14.13
CA GLY A 263 5.69 11.71 -14.18
C GLY A 263 5.09 11.61 -15.57
N ALA A 264 4.93 12.76 -16.23
CA ALA A 264 4.23 12.92 -17.50
C ALA A 264 4.68 11.96 -18.62
N PRO A 265 5.98 11.62 -18.79
CA PRO A 265 6.42 10.70 -19.85
C PRO A 265 5.81 9.31 -19.75
N HIS A 266 5.50 8.84 -18.54
CA HIS A 266 5.06 7.46 -18.26
C HIS A 266 3.59 7.38 -17.85
N TRP A 267 3.00 8.50 -17.44
CA TRP A 267 1.68 8.55 -16.81
C TRP A 267 0.59 7.86 -17.62
N ARG A 268 0.52 8.14 -18.92
CA ARG A 268 -0.56 7.61 -19.76
C ARG A 268 -0.57 6.09 -19.78
N GLN A 269 0.60 5.48 -19.97
CA GLN A 269 0.73 4.02 -20.01
C GLN A 269 0.52 3.42 -18.62
N PHE A 270 1.08 4.04 -17.58
CA PHE A 270 0.88 3.63 -16.19
C PHE A 270 -0.61 3.59 -15.82
N ALA A 271 -1.32 4.70 -16.06
CA ALA A 271 -2.74 4.83 -15.78
C ALA A 271 -3.59 3.86 -16.60
N ALA A 272 -3.25 3.62 -17.87
CA ALA A 272 -3.96 2.69 -18.73
C ALA A 272 -3.79 1.22 -18.29
N ILE A 273 -2.57 0.81 -17.91
CA ILE A 273 -2.32 -0.55 -17.40
C ILE A 273 -3.13 -0.78 -16.13
N LEU A 274 -3.03 0.13 -15.15
CA LEU A 274 -3.74 -0.01 -13.89
C LEU A 274 -5.26 0.03 -14.07
N ALA A 275 -5.80 0.97 -14.85
CA ALA A 275 -7.25 1.04 -15.11
C ALA A 275 -7.79 -0.17 -15.89
N GLY A 276 -6.92 -0.95 -16.55
CA GLY A 276 -7.28 -2.21 -17.17
C GLY A 276 -7.42 -3.39 -16.20
N VAL A 277 -6.92 -3.25 -14.96
CA VAL A 277 -7.06 -4.24 -13.89
C VAL A 277 -8.30 -3.87 -13.06
N PRO A 278 -9.19 -4.82 -12.74
CA PRO A 278 -10.38 -4.49 -11.98
C PRO A 278 -10.05 -4.35 -10.48
N SER A 279 -10.96 -3.72 -9.72
CA SER A 279 -10.82 -3.62 -8.27
C SER A 279 -10.69 -5.00 -7.60
N SER A 280 -10.25 -5.00 -6.37
CA SER A 280 -10.23 -6.17 -5.48
C SER A 280 -11.59 -6.84 -5.30
N GLU A 281 -12.71 -6.17 -5.53
CA GLU A 281 -14.05 -6.79 -5.44
C GLU A 281 -14.36 -7.73 -6.62
N VAL A 282 -13.68 -7.56 -7.75
CA VAL A 282 -13.87 -8.34 -8.97
C VAL A 282 -12.69 -9.29 -9.15
N ARG A 283 -13.00 -10.58 -9.33
CA ARG A 283 -11.99 -11.61 -9.57
C ARG A 283 -11.31 -11.39 -10.91
N ILE A 284 -10.01 -11.65 -10.95
CA ILE A 284 -9.19 -11.55 -12.17
C ILE A 284 -8.54 -12.89 -12.48
N ALA A 285 -8.45 -13.26 -13.76
CA ALA A 285 -7.72 -14.45 -14.17
C ALA A 285 -6.21 -14.28 -13.93
N ALA A 286 -5.54 -15.36 -13.55
CA ALA A 286 -4.10 -15.33 -13.26
C ALA A 286 -3.26 -14.87 -14.47
N ASP A 287 -3.69 -15.23 -15.69
CA ASP A 287 -3.01 -14.85 -16.93
C ASP A 287 -3.15 -13.34 -17.21
N ASP A 288 -4.34 -12.76 -16.99
CA ASP A 288 -4.57 -11.32 -17.14
C ASP A 288 -3.76 -10.52 -16.12
N LEU A 289 -3.73 -10.99 -14.87
CA LEU A 289 -2.91 -10.39 -13.82
C LEU A 289 -1.41 -10.52 -14.13
N SER A 290 -0.97 -11.63 -14.71
CA SER A 290 0.41 -11.82 -15.16
C SER A 290 0.77 -10.89 -16.33
N ALA A 291 -0.14 -10.71 -17.29
CA ALA A 291 0.05 -9.79 -18.41
C ALA A 291 0.18 -8.33 -17.93
N ALA A 292 -0.70 -7.88 -17.03
CA ALA A 292 -0.63 -6.54 -16.44
C ALA A 292 0.68 -6.32 -15.68
N ARG A 293 1.13 -7.32 -14.90
CA ARG A 293 2.42 -7.28 -14.18
C ARG A 293 3.61 -7.15 -15.12
N ASN A 294 3.63 -7.90 -16.22
CA ASN A 294 4.72 -7.81 -17.19
C ASN A 294 4.77 -6.43 -17.85
N LEU A 295 3.63 -5.91 -18.30
CA LEU A 295 3.55 -4.56 -18.90
C LEU A 295 4.01 -3.47 -17.93
N LEU A 296 3.62 -3.58 -16.66
CA LEU A 296 3.99 -2.60 -15.65
C LEU A 296 5.47 -2.72 -15.25
N ALA A 297 6.01 -3.95 -15.20
CA ALA A 297 7.43 -4.17 -14.94
C ALA A 297 8.33 -3.64 -16.07
N ASP A 298 7.90 -3.80 -17.33
CA ASP A 298 8.59 -3.19 -18.48
C ASP A 298 8.57 -1.66 -18.37
N LEU A 299 7.42 -1.08 -18.03
CA LEU A 299 7.28 0.36 -17.81
C LEU A 299 8.15 0.85 -16.65
N PHE A 300 8.28 0.09 -15.55
CA PHE A 300 9.13 0.47 -14.42
C PHE A 300 10.62 0.48 -14.73
N ASP A 301 11.09 -0.41 -15.61
CA ASP A 301 12.46 -0.35 -16.12
C ASP A 301 12.68 0.94 -16.94
N GLU A 302 11.77 1.25 -17.87
CA GLU A 302 11.81 2.50 -18.66
C GLU A 302 11.72 3.76 -17.78
N TRP A 303 10.87 3.72 -16.75
CA TRP A 303 10.69 4.82 -15.81
C TRP A 303 11.95 5.02 -14.97
N LEU A 304 12.58 3.94 -14.52
CA LEU A 304 13.84 4.01 -13.78
C LEU A 304 14.95 4.70 -14.60
N VAL A 305 15.00 4.46 -15.91
CA VAL A 305 15.92 5.16 -16.83
C VAL A 305 15.64 6.67 -16.88
N THR A 306 14.37 7.06 -16.86
CA THR A 306 13.96 8.48 -16.79
C THR A 306 14.37 9.13 -15.46
N LEU A 307 14.35 8.35 -14.38
CA LEU A 307 14.86 8.77 -13.07
C LEU A 307 16.39 8.84 -13.02
N GLY A 308 17.10 8.46 -14.10
CA GLY A 308 18.55 8.55 -14.17
C GLY A 308 19.29 7.31 -13.66
N PHE A 309 18.62 6.17 -13.54
CA PHE A 309 19.24 4.90 -13.15
C PHE A 309 19.00 3.80 -14.18
N LYS A 310 19.89 2.81 -14.22
CA LYS A 310 19.70 1.62 -15.06
C LYS A 310 20.15 0.38 -14.31
N TRP A 311 19.29 -0.63 -14.27
CA TRP A 311 19.60 -1.96 -13.75
C TRP A 311 19.57 -2.97 -14.90
N SER A 312 20.67 -3.67 -15.14
CA SER A 312 20.79 -4.60 -16.26
C SER A 312 21.21 -5.99 -15.77
N ASP A 313 20.38 -6.99 -16.11
CA ASP A 313 20.68 -8.40 -15.88
C ASP A 313 21.77 -8.94 -16.81
N ALA A 314 21.90 -8.36 -18.02
CA ALA A 314 22.85 -8.80 -19.03
C ALA A 314 24.31 -8.58 -18.60
N ASP A 315 24.58 -7.48 -17.91
CA ASP A 315 25.91 -7.14 -17.39
C ASP A 315 26.00 -7.17 -15.87
N GLN A 316 24.90 -7.51 -15.18
CA GLN A 316 24.80 -7.57 -13.72
C GLN A 316 25.21 -6.25 -13.04
N THR A 317 24.81 -5.12 -13.61
CA THR A 317 25.16 -3.79 -13.08
C THR A 317 23.94 -2.94 -12.74
N PHE A 318 24.12 -2.09 -11.73
CA PHE A 318 23.26 -0.95 -11.43
C PHE A 318 24.08 0.33 -11.56
N ARG A 319 23.59 1.30 -12.35
CA ARG A 319 24.37 2.51 -12.69
C ARG A 319 23.50 3.76 -12.67
N VAL A 320 24.10 4.88 -12.29
CA VAL A 320 23.55 6.21 -12.55
C VAL A 320 23.85 6.59 -13.99
N THR A 321 22.81 6.85 -14.78
CA THR A 321 22.89 7.24 -16.19
C THR A 321 22.73 8.75 -16.39
N SER A 322 22.12 9.45 -15.43
CA SER A 322 21.97 10.90 -15.46
C SER A 322 21.85 11.48 -14.05
N TRP A 323 22.45 12.65 -13.83
CA TRP A 323 22.32 13.43 -12.61
C TRP A 323 21.35 14.62 -12.75
N ARG A 324 20.73 14.78 -13.93
CA ARG A 324 19.93 15.97 -14.28
C ARG A 324 18.79 16.28 -13.31
N LEU A 325 18.26 15.27 -12.63
CA LEU A 325 17.18 15.44 -11.65
C LEU A 325 17.67 15.85 -10.26
N TYR A 326 18.99 15.84 -10.01
CA TYR A 326 19.59 15.99 -8.68
C TYR A 326 20.58 17.16 -8.60
N GLU A 327 20.70 17.95 -9.68
CA GLU A 327 21.44 19.21 -9.77
C GLU A 327 20.53 20.40 -9.46
#